data_AF-A0A7U4XAN8-F1
#
_entry.id   AF-A0A7U4XAN8-F1
#
_cell.length_a   1.000
_cell.length_b   1.000
_cell.length_c   1.000
_cell.angle_alpha   90.00
_cell.angle_beta   90.00
_cell.angle_gamma   90.00
#
_symmetry.space_group_name_H-M   'P 1'
#
loop_
_entity.id
_entity.type
_entity.pdbx_description
1 polymer ?
#
loop_
_entity_poly.entity_id
_entity_poly.type
_entity_poly.pdbx_seq_one_letter_code
_entity_poly.pdbx_strand_id
1 'polypeptide(L)'
;MTDLNKEGKVNLSFEQDNGAVWVFAGDSQFGTEISHLMMMHADEYSEDELRVICHHAACEIDRLRAELEKAKAQAVPEWISVEDQMPESLRNVLVLLDANSAKNQNQMVAHFIPKFTEEYHGDDDWYDYDEERACGYVKEGWYANTAYIGDEYSSYFIEEKVTHWKPLKEASESGS
;
A
#
# COMPACT_ATOMS: atom_id res chain seq x y z
N MET A 1 24.05 28.25 6.14
CA MET A 1 22.83 28.34 5.33
C MET A 1 22.69 29.79 4.92
N THR A 2 23.15 30.13 3.72
CA THR A 2 23.16 31.51 3.23
C THR A 2 21.87 31.69 2.42
N ASP A 3 20.95 32.48 2.93
CA ASP A 3 19.77 32.94 2.19
C ASP A 3 20.26 33.80 1.03
N LEU A 4 20.45 33.21 -0.15
CA LEU A 4 20.89 33.93 -1.37
C LEU A 4 19.84 34.97 -1.82
N ASN A 5 18.59 34.85 -1.38
CA ASN A 5 17.55 35.87 -1.57
C ASN A 5 17.72 37.12 -0.69
N LYS A 6 18.51 37.07 0.39
CA LYS A 6 18.74 38.24 1.26
C LYS A 6 19.78 39.22 0.73
N GLU A 7 20.56 38.85 -0.30
CA GLU A 7 21.57 39.72 -0.90
C GLU A 7 21.05 40.60 -2.04
N GLY A 8 19.75 40.55 -2.37
CA GLY A 8 19.12 41.47 -3.34
C GLY A 8 19.62 41.33 -4.77
N LYS A 9 20.28 40.22 -5.11
CA LYS A 9 20.83 39.97 -6.46
C LYS A 9 19.87 39.27 -7.42
N VAL A 10 18.81 38.63 -6.91
CA VAL A 10 17.96 37.75 -7.72
C VAL A 10 16.49 38.01 -7.39
N ASN A 11 15.69 38.35 -8.39
CA ASN A 11 14.28 38.71 -8.25
C ASN A 11 13.39 37.55 -8.71
N LEU A 12 13.39 36.45 -7.96
CA LEU A 12 12.61 35.24 -8.29
C LEU A 12 11.68 34.86 -7.14
N SER A 13 10.45 34.45 -7.45
CA SER A 13 9.52 33.80 -6.52
C SER A 13 9.08 32.42 -7.04
N PHE A 14 8.59 31.59 -6.13
CA PHE A 14 8.26 30.18 -6.40
C PHE A 14 6.86 29.85 -5.87
N GLU A 15 6.05 29.17 -6.68
CA GLU A 15 4.72 28.67 -6.29
C GLU A 15 4.56 27.19 -6.63
N GLN A 16 3.66 26.50 -5.91
CA GLN A 16 3.39 25.08 -6.08
C GLN A 16 1.92 24.87 -6.46
N ASP A 17 1.68 24.13 -7.54
CA ASP A 17 0.34 23.73 -7.97
C ASP A 17 0.36 22.33 -8.59
N ASN A 18 -0.53 21.45 -8.13
CA ASN A 18 -0.74 20.09 -8.63
C ASN A 18 0.54 19.25 -8.89
N GLY A 19 1.53 19.33 -8.00
CA GLY A 19 2.79 18.59 -8.12
C GLY A 19 3.84 19.21 -9.05
N ALA A 20 3.54 20.36 -9.65
CA ALA A 20 4.49 21.19 -10.39
C ALA A 20 5.01 22.35 -9.53
N VAL A 21 6.25 22.77 -9.79
CA VAL A 21 6.87 23.93 -9.15
C VAL A 21 7.10 25.00 -10.22
N TRP A 22 6.62 26.20 -9.96
CA TRP A 22 6.63 27.34 -10.88
C TRP A 22 7.62 28.40 -10.41
N VAL A 23 8.40 28.96 -11.34
CA VAL A 23 9.32 30.07 -11.13
C VAL A 23 8.75 31.32 -11.78
N PHE A 24 8.70 32.42 -11.03
CA PHE A 24 8.27 33.73 -11.52
C PHE A 24 9.44 34.70 -11.45
N ALA A 25 9.72 35.36 -12.57
CA ALA A 25 10.70 36.43 -12.63
C ALA A 25 10.06 37.78 -12.30
N GLY A 26 10.55 38.42 -11.24
CA GLY A 26 10.08 39.71 -10.75
C GLY A 26 8.59 39.75 -10.41
N ASP A 27 7.87 40.67 -11.05
CA ASP A 27 6.43 40.87 -10.91
C ASP A 27 5.61 40.19 -12.03
N SER A 28 6.23 39.24 -12.76
CA SER A 28 5.56 38.49 -13.81
C SER A 28 4.32 37.75 -13.28
N GLN A 29 3.21 37.87 -14.01
CA GLN A 29 1.98 37.10 -13.77
C GLN A 29 2.06 35.68 -14.35
N PHE A 30 3.05 35.40 -15.18
CA PHE A 30 3.25 34.11 -15.84
C PHE A 30 4.50 33.45 -15.28
N GLY A 31 4.30 32.34 -14.57
CA GLY A 31 5.36 31.47 -14.07
C GLY A 31 5.76 30.47 -15.13
N THR A 32 7.00 29.97 -15.04
CA THR A 32 7.48 28.84 -15.85
C THR A 32 7.71 27.64 -14.95
N GLU A 33 7.22 26.47 -15.33
CA GLU A 33 7.50 25.24 -14.60
C GLU A 33 9.02 24.97 -14.57
N ILE A 34 9.58 24.65 -13.40
CA ILE A 34 11.02 24.41 -13.22
C ILE A 34 11.55 23.37 -14.22
N SER A 35 10.81 22.29 -14.46
CA SER A 35 11.22 21.21 -15.38
C SER A 35 11.35 21.75 -16.81
N HIS A 36 10.39 22.55 -17.25
CA HIS A 36 10.37 23.18 -18.57
C HIS A 36 11.48 24.24 -18.71
N LEU A 37 11.65 25.08 -17.68
CA LEU A 37 12.70 26.09 -17.62
C LEU A 37 14.08 25.45 -17.78
N MET A 38 14.36 24.40 -17.01
CA MET A 38 15.65 23.69 -17.04
C MET A 38 15.92 22.99 -18.37
N MET A 39 14.88 22.58 -19.10
CA MET A 39 15.02 21.87 -20.38
C MET A 39 15.09 22.80 -21.59
N MET A 40 14.43 23.96 -21.55
CA MET A 40 14.19 24.79 -22.74
C MET A 40 14.76 26.22 -22.66
N HIS A 41 14.91 26.77 -21.45
CA HIS A 41 15.18 28.19 -21.24
C HIS A 41 16.32 28.46 -20.25
N ALA A 42 17.17 27.46 -19.98
CA ALA A 42 18.25 27.61 -19.00
C ALA A 42 19.25 28.72 -19.40
N ASP A 43 19.42 28.98 -20.69
CA ASP A 43 20.28 30.04 -21.23
C ASP A 43 19.73 31.46 -21.01
N GLU A 44 18.44 31.61 -20.67
CA GLU A 44 17.81 32.89 -20.37
C GLU A 44 18.11 33.40 -18.94
N TYR A 45 18.71 32.55 -18.10
CA TYR A 45 19.02 32.86 -16.71
C TYR A 45 20.53 32.93 -16.47
N SER A 46 20.96 33.81 -15.56
CA SER A 46 22.34 33.87 -15.12
C SER A 46 22.75 32.63 -14.31
N GLU A 47 24.05 32.38 -14.19
CA GLU A 47 24.56 31.25 -13.39
C GLU A 47 24.08 31.32 -11.92
N ASP A 48 24.00 32.52 -11.36
CA ASP A 48 23.53 32.74 -9.99
C ASP A 48 22.03 32.43 -9.85
N GLU A 49 21.21 32.81 -10.84
CA GLU A 49 19.78 32.47 -10.90
C GLU A 49 19.56 30.96 -11.03
N LEU A 50 20.28 30.31 -11.95
CA LEU A 50 20.20 28.87 -12.14
C LEU A 50 20.62 28.11 -10.88
N ARG A 51 21.64 28.59 -10.15
CA ARG A 51 22.03 28.00 -8.87
C ARG A 51 20.91 28.04 -7.84
N VAL A 52 20.20 29.18 -7.75
CA VAL A 52 19.05 29.32 -6.84
C VAL A 52 17.91 28.39 -7.25
N ILE A 53 17.57 28.34 -8.53
CA ILE A 53 16.50 27.47 -9.04
C ILE A 53 16.84 25.99 -8.81
N CYS A 54 18.06 25.56 -9.12
CA CYS A 54 18.53 24.19 -8.87
C CYS A 54 18.52 23.83 -7.38
N HIS A 55 18.91 24.77 -6.50
CA HIS A 55 18.87 24.54 -5.06
C HIS A 55 17.43 24.34 -4.57
N HIS A 56 16.50 25.18 -5.03
CA HIS A 56 15.09 25.06 -4.67
C HIS A 56 14.48 23.73 -5.19
N ALA A 57 14.77 23.37 -6.44
CA ALA A 57 14.33 22.11 -7.02
C ALA A 57 14.85 20.89 -6.24
N ALA A 58 16.12 20.91 -5.81
CA ALA A 58 16.69 19.83 -5.00
C ALA A 58 15.99 19.69 -3.65
N CYS A 59 15.72 20.81 -2.96
CA CYS A 59 14.99 20.82 -1.71
C CYS A 59 13.56 20.24 -1.86
N GLU A 60 12.86 20.59 -2.94
CA GLU A 60 11.52 20.06 -3.22
C GLU A 60 11.55 18.55 -3.55
N ILE A 61 12.55 18.08 -4.30
CA ILE A 61 12.73 16.64 -4.55
C ILE A 61 12.91 15.88 -3.23
N ASP A 62 13.75 16.39 -2.32
CA ASP A 62 13.97 15.74 -1.03
C ASP A 62 12.73 15.77 -0.13
N ARG A 63 11.96 16.87 -0.17
CA ARG A 63 10.66 16.96 0.51
C ARG A 63 9.67 15.93 -0.03
N LEU A 64 9.49 15.86 -1.35
CA LEU A 64 8.57 14.90 -1.98
C LEU A 64 8.98 13.45 -1.70
N ARG A 65 10.29 13.15 -1.67
CA ARG A 65 10.80 11.84 -1.25
C ARG A 65 10.42 11.53 0.20
N ALA A 66 10.57 12.48 1.11
CA ALA A 66 10.19 12.29 2.51
C ALA A 66 8.68 12.10 2.69
N GLU A 67 7.86 12.86 1.97
CA GLU A 67 6.40 12.69 1.95
C GLU A 67 5.99 11.32 1.38
N LEU A 68 6.65 10.86 0.31
CA LEU A 68 6.44 9.54 -0.27
C LEU A 68 6.81 8.41 0.70
N GLU A 69 7.95 8.50 1.38
CA GLU A 69 8.36 7.50 2.37
C GLU A 69 7.42 7.48 3.59
N LYS A 70 6.95 8.66 4.04
CA LYS A 70 5.94 8.75 5.09
C LYS A 70 4.61 8.12 4.64
N ALA A 71 4.16 8.38 3.42
CA ALA A 71 2.95 7.79 2.87
C ALA A 71 3.08 6.26 2.72
N LYS A 72 4.23 5.76 2.27
CA LYS A 72 4.51 4.32 2.23
C LYS A 72 4.46 3.69 3.61
N ALA A 73 5.07 4.31 4.62
CA ALA A 73 5.05 3.81 5.99
C ALA A 73 3.63 3.74 6.57
N GLN A 74 2.74 4.66 6.18
CA GLN A 74 1.32 4.62 6.57
C GLN A 74 0.48 3.64 5.74
N ALA A 75 0.93 3.28 4.52
CA ALA A 75 0.22 2.42 3.59
C ALA A 75 0.67 0.94 3.61
N VAL A 76 1.64 0.56 4.44
CA VAL A 76 1.94 -0.85 4.70
C VAL A 76 0.98 -1.30 5.80
N PRO A 77 -0.01 -2.18 5.50
CA PRO A 77 -0.84 -2.74 6.55
C PRO A 77 0.08 -3.51 7.51
N GLU A 78 0.05 -3.11 8.78
CA GLU A 78 0.78 -3.79 9.84
C GLU A 78 0.26 -5.23 9.97
N TRP A 79 1.16 -6.16 10.25
CA TRP A 79 0.77 -7.54 10.52
C TRP A 79 0.05 -7.57 11.87
N ILE A 80 -1.21 -7.97 11.86
CA ILE A 80 -2.06 -8.06 13.06
C ILE A 80 -1.95 -9.48 13.60
N SER A 81 -1.61 -9.62 14.89
CA SER A 81 -1.60 -10.92 15.55
C SER A 81 -3.02 -11.47 15.62
N VAL A 82 -3.18 -12.77 15.34
CA VAL A 82 -4.49 -13.46 15.51
C VAL A 82 -4.94 -13.50 16.97
N GLU A 83 -4.00 -13.37 17.91
CA GLU A 83 -4.27 -13.33 19.35
C GLU A 83 -4.79 -11.94 19.78
N ASP A 84 -4.38 -10.88 19.08
CA ASP A 84 -4.85 -9.51 19.35
C ASP A 84 -6.21 -9.24 18.70
N GLN A 85 -6.36 -9.67 17.45
CA GLN A 85 -7.59 -9.46 16.68
C GLN A 85 -7.72 -10.50 15.56
N MET A 86 -8.91 -11.10 15.45
CA MET A 86 -9.29 -11.95 14.31
C MET A 86 -9.79 -11.11 13.13
N PRO A 87 -9.54 -11.52 11.88
CA PRO A 87 -10.17 -10.89 10.73
C PRO A 87 -11.68 -11.14 10.72
N GLU A 88 -12.38 -10.40 9.87
CA GLU A 88 -13.78 -10.67 9.57
C GLU A 88 -13.94 -12.09 8.99
N SER A 89 -14.95 -12.82 9.46
CA SER A 89 -15.24 -14.18 9.04
C SER A 89 -15.38 -14.27 7.52
N LEU A 90 -14.83 -15.32 6.91
CA LEU A 90 -14.88 -15.57 5.46
C LEU A 90 -14.19 -14.50 4.58
N ARG A 91 -13.53 -13.50 5.17
CA ARG A 91 -12.77 -12.49 4.42
C ARG A 91 -11.38 -13.03 4.06
N ASN A 92 -11.03 -12.90 2.78
CA ASN A 92 -9.69 -13.23 2.30
C ASN A 92 -8.66 -12.21 2.83
N VAL A 93 -7.64 -12.74 3.52
CA VAL A 93 -6.53 -11.99 4.11
C VAL A 93 -5.21 -12.68 3.76
N LEU A 94 -4.09 -11.94 3.82
CA LEU A 94 -2.78 -12.57 3.75
C LEU A 94 -2.39 -13.03 5.16
N VAL A 95 -2.14 -14.31 5.33
CA VAL A 95 -1.74 -14.91 6.62
C VAL A 95 -0.26 -15.22 6.67
N LEU A 96 0.30 -15.24 7.88
CA LEU A 96 1.66 -15.65 8.18
C LEU A 96 1.62 -16.95 9.02
N LEU A 97 2.16 -18.02 8.46
CA LEU A 97 2.31 -19.31 9.12
C LEU A 97 3.57 -19.36 9.97
N ASP A 98 3.47 -19.98 11.15
CA ASP A 98 4.60 -20.41 11.97
C ASP A 98 5.26 -21.68 11.39
N ALA A 99 5.53 -21.66 10.09
CA ALA A 99 6.18 -22.75 9.39
C ALA A 99 7.71 -22.55 9.41
N ASN A 100 8.43 -23.67 9.50
CA ASN A 100 9.89 -23.74 9.58
C ASN A 100 10.57 -22.78 8.59
N SER A 101 11.45 -21.90 9.10
CA SER A 101 12.22 -20.88 8.36
C SER A 101 12.96 -21.36 7.09
N ALA A 102 13.10 -22.67 6.89
CA ALA A 102 13.67 -23.30 5.70
C ALA A 102 12.71 -23.36 4.48
N LYS A 103 11.40 -23.17 4.66
CA LYS A 103 10.43 -23.11 3.56
C LYS A 103 10.15 -21.65 3.22
N ASN A 104 10.55 -21.21 2.02
CA ASN A 104 10.33 -19.85 1.52
C ASN A 104 8.83 -19.49 1.26
N GLN A 105 7.89 -20.12 1.96
CA GLN A 105 6.44 -19.99 1.75
C GLN A 105 5.70 -19.92 3.10
N ASN A 106 6.06 -18.95 3.94
CA ASN A 106 5.36 -18.72 5.21
C ASN A 106 4.15 -17.79 5.06
N GLN A 107 3.80 -17.36 3.85
CA GLN A 107 2.68 -16.44 3.60
C GLN A 107 1.76 -16.99 2.51
N MET A 108 0.46 -16.88 2.72
CA MET A 108 -0.57 -17.30 1.74
C MET A 108 -1.87 -16.52 1.93
N VAL A 109 -2.74 -16.55 0.93
CA VAL A 109 -4.10 -16.01 1.04
C VAL A 109 -5.01 -17.08 1.66
N ALA A 110 -5.70 -16.70 2.72
CA ALA A 110 -6.62 -17.57 3.43
C ALA A 110 -7.79 -16.75 4.03
N HIS A 111 -8.84 -17.45 4.46
CA HIS A 111 -9.88 -16.90 5.31
C HIS A 111 -10.12 -17.80 6.53
N PHE A 112 -10.74 -17.24 7.56
CA PHE A 112 -11.12 -17.97 8.75
C PHE A 112 -12.61 -18.33 8.72
N ILE A 113 -12.93 -19.59 8.99
CA ILE A 113 -14.29 -20.12 9.13
C ILE A 113 -14.55 -20.37 10.62
N PRO A 114 -15.43 -19.61 11.29
CA PRO A 114 -15.85 -19.89 12.66
C PRO A 114 -16.76 -21.12 12.72
N LYS A 115 -16.87 -21.74 13.91
CA LYS A 115 -17.80 -22.86 14.13
C LYS A 115 -19.22 -22.55 13.70
N PHE A 116 -19.85 -23.55 13.10
CA PHE A 116 -21.27 -23.55 12.72
C PHE A 116 -21.68 -22.38 11.80
N THR A 117 -20.75 -21.92 10.96
CA THR A 117 -20.97 -20.81 10.00
C THR A 117 -21.35 -21.32 8.62
N GLU A 118 -20.71 -22.40 8.15
CA GLU A 118 -20.91 -22.96 6.80
C GLU A 118 -21.31 -24.42 6.90
N GLU A 119 -22.49 -24.77 6.37
CA GLU A 119 -22.98 -26.15 6.35
C GLU A 119 -22.12 -27.00 5.42
N TYR A 120 -21.82 -28.21 5.85
CA TYR A 120 -21.05 -29.16 5.07
C TYR A 120 -21.98 -29.98 4.17
N HIS A 121 -21.67 -30.01 2.87
CA HIS A 121 -22.44 -30.72 1.86
C HIS A 121 -21.63 -31.81 1.12
N GLY A 122 -20.42 -32.12 1.59
CA GLY A 122 -19.60 -33.18 1.00
C GLY A 122 -20.02 -34.58 1.46
N ASP A 123 -19.60 -35.58 0.71
CA ASP A 123 -19.89 -37.00 0.98
C ASP A 123 -18.88 -37.66 1.94
N ASP A 124 -17.92 -36.91 2.48
CA ASP A 124 -16.94 -37.42 3.45
C ASP A 124 -17.32 -37.12 4.92
N ASP A 125 -16.59 -37.75 5.84
CA ASP A 125 -16.81 -37.59 7.30
C ASP A 125 -15.97 -36.44 7.91
N TRP A 126 -15.52 -35.48 7.10
CA TRP A 126 -14.66 -34.37 7.53
C TRP A 126 -15.44 -33.10 7.91
N TYR A 127 -16.41 -33.26 8.82
CA TYR A 127 -17.26 -32.16 9.32
C TYR A 127 -17.41 -32.20 10.85
N ASP A 128 -17.82 -31.08 11.43
CA ASP A 128 -18.28 -31.01 12.81
C ASP A 128 -19.81 -31.12 12.82
N TYR A 129 -20.35 -32.14 13.50
CA TYR A 129 -21.80 -32.34 13.60
C TYR A 129 -22.39 -31.54 14.77
N ASP A 130 -23.42 -30.75 14.49
CA ASP A 130 -24.24 -30.08 15.50
C ASP A 130 -25.50 -30.90 15.77
N GLU A 131 -25.55 -31.57 16.94
CA GLU A 131 -26.70 -32.36 17.35
C GLU A 131 -27.98 -31.53 17.53
N GLU A 132 -27.87 -30.25 17.90
CA GLU A 132 -29.04 -29.40 18.15
C GLU A 132 -29.73 -29.02 16.84
N ARG A 133 -28.93 -28.74 15.80
CA ARG A 133 -29.42 -28.34 14.47
C ARG A 133 -29.59 -29.51 13.52
N ALA A 134 -29.08 -30.68 13.89
CA ALA A 134 -29.07 -31.91 13.10
C ALA A 134 -28.43 -31.72 11.71
N CYS A 135 -27.33 -30.95 11.66
CA CYS A 135 -26.59 -30.69 10.44
C CYS A 135 -25.07 -30.73 10.67
N GLY A 136 -24.34 -31.07 9.61
CA GLY A 136 -22.88 -31.04 9.58
C GLY A 136 -22.39 -29.65 9.16
N TYR A 137 -21.29 -29.21 9.75
CA TYR A 137 -20.66 -27.94 9.45
C TYR A 137 -19.19 -28.13 9.07
N VAL A 138 -18.70 -27.25 8.21
CA VAL A 138 -17.27 -27.14 7.91
C VAL A 138 -16.52 -26.90 9.22
N LYS A 139 -15.40 -27.61 9.41
CA LYS A 139 -14.58 -27.48 10.61
C LYS A 139 -14.08 -26.06 10.79
N GLU A 140 -14.00 -25.63 12.04
CA GLU A 140 -13.43 -24.34 12.37
C GLU A 140 -11.94 -24.29 12.05
N GLY A 141 -11.50 -23.22 11.39
CA GLY A 141 -10.09 -22.95 11.17
C GLY A 141 -9.79 -22.09 9.96
N TRP A 142 -8.55 -22.16 9.51
CA TRP A 142 -8.05 -21.40 8.38
C TRP A 142 -8.05 -22.23 7.10
N TYR A 143 -8.52 -21.63 6.01
CA TYR A 143 -8.62 -22.28 4.71
C TYR A 143 -7.88 -21.45 3.65
N ALA A 144 -6.90 -22.07 2.98
CA ALA A 144 -6.04 -21.44 1.99
C ALA A 144 -6.48 -21.75 0.55
N ASN A 145 -5.95 -20.95 -0.39
CA ASN A 145 -6.14 -21.11 -1.84
C ASN A 145 -7.60 -20.98 -2.27
N THR A 146 -8.19 -19.83 -1.99
CA THR A 146 -9.53 -19.44 -2.45
C THR A 146 -9.53 -19.05 -3.93
N ALA A 147 -8.91 -19.89 -4.77
CA ALA A 147 -8.91 -19.72 -6.20
C ALA A 147 -10.15 -20.42 -6.78
N TYR A 148 -10.82 -19.72 -7.67
CA TYR A 148 -11.88 -20.29 -8.48
C TYR A 148 -11.24 -21.23 -9.52
N ILE A 149 -11.41 -22.55 -9.34
CA ILE A 149 -10.94 -23.56 -10.30
C ILE A 149 -12.18 -24.17 -10.96
N GLY A 150 -12.56 -23.66 -12.13
CA GLY A 150 -13.67 -24.23 -12.91
C GLY A 150 -15.05 -23.82 -12.39
N ASP A 151 -15.75 -24.73 -11.72
CA ASP A 151 -17.05 -24.53 -11.05
C ASP A 151 -16.97 -24.74 -9.52
N GLU A 152 -15.78 -25.06 -9.00
CA GLU A 152 -15.54 -25.30 -7.58
C GLU A 152 -14.54 -24.29 -6.98
N TYR A 153 -14.76 -23.97 -5.71
CA TYR A 153 -13.77 -23.30 -4.87
C TYR A 153 -12.87 -24.36 -4.23
N SER A 154 -11.63 -24.47 -4.69
CA SER A 154 -10.69 -25.45 -4.13
C SER A 154 -9.95 -24.87 -2.93
N SER A 155 -10.59 -24.76 -1.77
CA SER A 155 -9.87 -24.40 -0.54
C SER A 155 -9.31 -25.64 0.17
N TYR A 156 -8.20 -25.49 0.90
CA TYR A 156 -7.68 -26.55 1.77
C TYR A 156 -7.45 -26.04 3.19
N PHE A 157 -7.71 -26.90 4.17
CA PHE A 157 -7.50 -26.60 5.58
C PHE A 157 -6.01 -26.43 5.89
N ILE A 158 -5.66 -25.39 6.65
CA ILE A 158 -4.30 -25.13 7.12
C ILE A 158 -4.13 -25.79 8.50
N GLU A 159 -3.25 -26.78 8.58
CA GLU A 159 -2.91 -27.43 9.86
C GLU A 159 -1.86 -26.63 10.65
N GLU A 160 -1.01 -25.87 9.97
CA GLU A 160 0.01 -25.03 10.60
C GLU A 160 -0.59 -23.85 11.39
N LYS A 161 0.09 -23.46 12.48
CA LYS A 161 -0.31 -22.30 13.28
C LYS A 161 -0.20 -21.02 12.45
N VAL A 162 -1.33 -20.36 12.20
CA VAL A 162 -1.36 -18.96 11.73
C VAL A 162 -1.05 -18.05 12.92
N THR A 163 -0.12 -17.12 12.75
CA THR A 163 0.30 -16.20 13.83
C THR A 163 -0.18 -14.77 13.59
N HIS A 164 -0.13 -14.33 12.34
CA HIS A 164 -0.50 -12.96 11.97
C HIS A 164 -1.27 -12.96 10.67
N TRP A 165 -2.04 -11.90 10.45
CA TRP A 165 -2.71 -11.64 9.19
C TRP A 165 -2.59 -10.15 8.83
N LYS A 166 -2.88 -9.83 7.58
CA LYS A 166 -3.11 -8.45 7.17
C LYS A 166 -4.17 -8.40 6.07
N PRO A 167 -4.94 -7.30 5.98
CA PRO A 167 -5.92 -7.15 4.91
C PRO A 167 -5.21 -7.20 3.55
N LEU A 168 -5.84 -7.87 2.59
CA LEU A 168 -5.47 -7.72 1.21
C LEU A 168 -5.77 -6.28 0.80
N LYS A 169 -4.86 -5.65 0.04
CA LYS A 169 -5.17 -4.36 -0.58
C LYS A 169 -6.37 -4.61 -1.48
N GLU A 170 -7.49 -3.97 -1.18
CA GLU A 170 -8.57 -3.85 -2.16
C GLU A 170 -7.93 -3.28 -3.42
N ALA A 171 -8.08 -3.97 -4.55
CA ALA A 171 -7.73 -3.38 -5.81
C ALA A 171 -8.63 -2.15 -5.92
N SER A 172 -8.07 -0.97 -5.65
CA SER A 172 -8.72 0.29 -5.96
C SER A 172 -9.24 0.14 -7.38
N GLU A 173 -10.56 0.19 -7.56
CA GLU A 173 -11.19 0.13 -8.87
C GLU A 173 -10.51 1.17 -9.76
N SER A 174 -9.52 0.72 -10.52
CA SER A 174 -8.83 1.52 -11.49
C SER A 174 -9.84 1.73 -12.59
N GLY A 175 -10.40 2.94 -12.61
CA GLY A 175 -11.37 3.41 -13.57
C GLY A 175 -11.09 2.89 -14.97
N SER A 176 -12.12 2.30 -15.56
CA SER A 176 -12.26 2.12 -17.00
C SER A 176 -13.39 3.02 -17.47
#